data_AF-A0A7S0B8E9-F1
#
_entry.id   AF-A0A7S0B8E9-F1
#
_cell.length_a   1.000
_cell.length_b   1.000
_cell.length_c   1.000
_cell.angle_alpha   90.00
_cell.angle_beta   90.00
_cell.angle_gamma   90.00
#
_symmetry.space_group_name_H-M   'P 1'
#
loop_
_entity.id
_entity.type
_entity.pdbx_description
1 polymer ?
#
loop_
_entity_poly.entity_id
_entity_poly.type
_entity_poly.pdbx_seq_one_letter_code
_entity_poly.pdbx_strand_id
1 'polypeptide(L)'
;LKGTSSIGSLSCRSRFLGAMPLDYSKFDKIEDSDDDVVPSEQPAQKPRGTVAGPGQPATAVNKLPEEHSRPLTDAPELELPDGAWLQYYTEKMSAPQRMQTMVHLWNSAVQEERVEFLRHLIDIIGNPAISNRIKGGQEVLKDLDPSFYHGVSYPEKWVEHFKGKLSVADKKIVFEKLFNSLDTSERGLVVGTLM
;
A
#
# COMPACT_ATOMS: atom_id res chain seq x y z
N LEU A 1 -45.75 11.29 48.14
CA LEU A 1 -45.93 11.12 46.69
C LEU A 1 -44.56 11.15 46.03
N LYS A 2 -44.18 10.05 45.36
CA LYS A 2 -43.32 9.90 44.16
C LYS A 2 -42.06 10.78 44.06
N GLY A 3 -40.86 10.30 43.80
CA GLY A 3 -40.34 9.00 43.35
C GLY A 3 -38.80 9.07 43.36
N THR A 4 -38.10 8.03 43.79
CA THR A 4 -37.36 7.08 42.93
C THR A 4 -36.62 7.71 41.76
N SER A 5 -35.29 7.74 41.83
CA SER A 5 -34.41 7.40 40.70
C SER A 5 -33.03 7.00 41.21
N SER A 6 -32.74 5.71 41.00
CA SER A 6 -31.44 5.07 41.18
C SER A 6 -30.41 5.64 40.22
N ILE A 7 -29.18 5.84 40.68
CA ILE A 7 -28.00 5.88 39.83
C ILE A 7 -27.07 4.77 40.32
N GLY A 8 -27.16 3.62 39.64
CA GLY A 8 -26.23 2.51 39.81
C GLY A 8 -24.90 2.88 39.18
N SER A 9 -23.88 3.08 40.00
CA SER A 9 -22.49 3.21 39.54
C SER A 9 -21.95 1.81 39.24
N LEU A 10 -21.67 1.55 37.96
CA LEU A 10 -21.04 0.31 37.49
C LEU A 10 -19.61 0.25 38.00
N SER A 11 -19.37 -0.72 38.89
CA SER A 11 -18.04 -1.11 39.34
C SER A 11 -17.29 -1.88 38.24
N CYS A 12 -16.04 -1.45 38.03
CA CYS A 12 -14.98 -1.98 37.19
C CYS A 12 -15.03 -3.47 36.84
N ARG A 13 -14.94 -3.77 35.53
CA ARG A 13 -14.43 -5.05 35.02
C ARG A 13 -13.18 -4.80 34.18
N SER A 14 -12.02 -4.85 34.83
CA SER A 14 -10.74 -5.09 34.15
C SER A 14 -10.79 -6.45 33.48
N ARG A 15 -10.72 -6.48 32.15
CA ARG A 15 -10.30 -7.69 31.41
C ARG A 15 -8.81 -7.58 31.16
N PHE A 16 -8.04 -8.31 31.97
CA PHE A 16 -6.69 -8.74 31.59
C PHE A 16 -6.82 -9.62 30.35
N LEU A 17 -6.31 -9.17 29.21
CA LEU A 17 -5.97 -10.05 28.10
C LEU A 17 -4.49 -10.43 28.29
N GLY A 18 -4.27 -11.73 28.49
CA GLY A 18 -2.98 -12.31 28.77
C GLY A 18 -1.94 -12.04 27.68
N ALA A 19 -0.76 -11.63 28.10
CA ALA A 19 0.45 -11.72 27.31
C ALA A 19 0.77 -13.21 27.08
N MET A 20 0.76 -13.64 25.82
CA MET A 20 1.30 -14.94 25.43
C MET A 20 2.83 -14.81 25.34
N PRO A 21 3.61 -15.62 26.07
CA PRO A 21 5.07 -15.64 25.91
C PRO A 21 5.43 -16.31 24.59
N LEU A 22 6.04 -15.56 23.68
CA LEU A 22 6.70 -16.11 22.51
C LEU A 22 8.04 -16.71 22.97
N ASP A 23 8.17 -18.02 22.84
CA ASP A 23 9.41 -18.75 23.13
C ASP A 23 10.36 -18.65 21.91
N TYR A 24 11.44 -17.88 22.08
CA TYR A 24 12.48 -17.68 21.07
C TYR A 24 13.54 -18.79 21.05
N SER A 25 13.41 -19.84 21.88
CA SER A 25 14.35 -20.98 21.92
C SER A 25 14.37 -21.83 20.64
N LYS A 26 13.57 -21.47 19.63
CA LYS A 26 13.49 -22.17 18.34
C LYS A 26 14.37 -21.56 17.23
N PHE A 27 14.98 -20.39 17.47
CA PHE A 27 15.85 -19.72 16.49
C PHE A 27 17.35 -19.97 16.70
N ASP A 28 17.73 -20.72 17.73
CA ASP A 28 19.13 -21.00 18.11
C ASP A 28 19.72 -22.27 17.46
N LYS A 29 19.21 -22.64 16.26
CA LYS A 29 19.76 -23.74 15.46
C LYS A 29 19.87 -23.35 13.99
N ILE A 30 20.77 -22.41 13.73
CA ILE A 30 21.42 -22.33 12.42
C ILE A 30 22.88 -22.60 12.73
N GLU A 31 23.24 -23.88 12.69
CA GLU A 31 24.64 -24.29 12.78
C GLU A 31 25.43 -23.66 11.64
N ASP A 32 26.48 -22.98 12.06
CA ASP A 32 27.67 -22.58 11.30
C ASP A 32 28.09 -23.71 10.35
N SER A 33 28.20 -23.42 9.06
CA SER A 33 28.76 -24.35 8.08
C SER A 33 29.77 -23.60 7.22
N ASP A 34 30.95 -23.43 7.82
CA ASP A 34 32.24 -23.18 7.19
C ASP A 34 33.03 -24.48 7.36
N ASP A 35 33.40 -25.17 6.27
CA ASP A 35 34.70 -25.86 6.13
C ASP A 35 34.87 -26.49 4.72
N ASP A 36 35.98 -26.10 4.11
CA ASP A 36 36.75 -26.66 2.99
C ASP A 36 36.57 -28.15 2.60
N VAL A 37 36.46 -28.43 1.28
CA VAL A 37 37.24 -29.50 0.61
C VAL A 37 37.48 -29.17 -0.87
N VAL A 38 38.72 -28.85 -1.21
CA VAL A 38 39.29 -28.95 -2.57
C VAL A 38 39.80 -30.38 -2.78
N PRO A 39 39.74 -30.94 -4.01
CA PRO A 39 41.02 -31.35 -4.59
C PRO A 39 41.13 -31.05 -6.10
N SER A 40 42.23 -30.37 -6.43
CA SER A 40 42.78 -30.24 -7.78
C SER A 40 43.48 -31.52 -8.20
N GLU A 41 43.10 -32.12 -9.34
CA GLU A 41 44.03 -32.81 -10.25
C GLU A 41 43.54 -32.68 -11.71
N GLN A 42 44.43 -32.13 -12.55
CA GLN A 42 44.41 -32.16 -14.03
C GLN A 42 45.56 -33.11 -14.46
N PRO A 43 45.61 -33.70 -15.69
CA PRO A 43 45.48 -32.92 -16.94
C PRO A 43 45.01 -33.62 -18.24
N ALA A 44 44.75 -32.75 -19.24
CA ALA A 44 44.88 -32.92 -20.69
C ALA A 44 43.91 -33.84 -21.47
N GLN A 45 43.02 -33.21 -22.28
CA GLN A 45 43.00 -33.31 -23.76
C GLN A 45 41.87 -32.43 -24.37
N LYS A 46 42.24 -31.48 -25.25
CA LYS A 46 41.38 -30.81 -26.27
C LYS A 46 41.23 -31.75 -27.49
N PRO A 47 40.30 -31.56 -28.47
CA PRO A 47 39.64 -30.32 -28.95
C PRO A 47 38.10 -30.48 -29.11
N ARG A 48 37.22 -29.53 -29.44
CA ARG A 48 37.11 -28.65 -30.63
C ARG A 48 35.71 -27.95 -30.56
N GLY A 49 35.64 -26.63 -30.79
CA GLY A 49 34.43 -25.86 -31.17
C GLY A 49 33.30 -25.80 -30.14
N THR A 50 32.82 -24.66 -29.65
CA THR A 50 32.20 -23.58 -30.42
C THR A 50 31.99 -22.40 -29.48
N VAL A 51 32.15 -21.19 -30.01
CA VAL A 51 32.04 -19.91 -29.31
C VAL A 51 30.58 -19.70 -28.88
N ALA A 52 30.32 -19.55 -27.59
CA ALA A 52 29.06 -19.01 -27.08
C ALA A 52 29.41 -17.96 -26.00
N GLY A 53 29.01 -16.72 -26.26
CA GLY A 53 29.31 -15.55 -25.44
C GLY A 53 28.71 -15.63 -24.03
N PRO A 54 29.09 -14.69 -23.16
CA PRO A 54 28.69 -14.68 -21.76
C PRO A 54 27.17 -14.51 -21.67
N GLY A 55 26.51 -15.57 -21.19
CA GLY A 55 25.10 -15.54 -20.83
C GLY A 55 24.87 -14.44 -19.80
N GLN A 56 24.13 -13.42 -20.22
CA GLN A 56 23.46 -12.49 -19.33
C GLN A 56 22.69 -13.29 -18.28
N PRO A 57 22.67 -12.85 -17.00
CA PRO A 57 21.75 -13.43 -16.04
C PRO A 57 20.35 -13.22 -16.57
N ALA A 58 19.60 -14.32 -16.73
CA ALA A 58 18.17 -14.27 -16.98
C ALA A 58 17.56 -13.44 -15.85
N THR A 59 17.23 -12.19 -16.15
CA THR A 59 16.28 -11.41 -15.37
C THR A 59 15.02 -12.26 -15.35
N ALA A 60 14.73 -12.88 -14.21
CA ALA A 60 13.43 -13.41 -13.92
C ALA A 60 12.46 -12.24 -14.09
N VAL A 61 11.87 -12.13 -15.27
CA VAL A 61 10.73 -11.26 -15.52
C VAL A 61 9.67 -11.81 -14.60
N ASN A 62 9.51 -11.18 -13.43
CA ASN A 62 8.37 -11.39 -12.56
C ASN A 62 7.14 -11.16 -13.43
N LYS A 63 6.57 -12.25 -13.97
CA LYS A 63 5.33 -12.18 -14.73
C LYS A 63 4.28 -11.71 -13.74
N LEU A 64 3.82 -10.47 -13.89
CA LEU A 64 2.67 -10.00 -13.14
C LEU A 64 1.51 -10.98 -13.38
N PRO A 65 0.81 -11.39 -12.30
CA PRO A 65 -0.45 -12.10 -12.45
C PRO A 65 -1.38 -11.37 -13.43
N GLU A 66 -1.95 -12.11 -14.38
CA GLU A 66 -2.86 -11.55 -15.41
C GLU A 66 -4.03 -10.77 -14.79
N GLU A 67 -4.45 -11.14 -13.57
CA GLU A 67 -5.49 -10.47 -12.81
C GLU A 67 -5.21 -8.98 -12.56
N HIS A 68 -3.94 -8.60 -12.33
CA HIS A 68 -3.57 -7.21 -12.07
C HIS A 68 -3.46 -6.37 -13.34
N SER A 69 -3.36 -7.02 -14.50
CA SER A 69 -3.16 -6.37 -15.80
C SER A 69 -4.47 -6.22 -16.59
N ARG A 70 -5.57 -6.80 -16.08
CA ARG A 70 -6.87 -6.76 -16.75
C ARG A 70 -7.36 -5.30 -16.89
N PRO A 71 -7.75 -4.84 -18.09
CA PRO A 71 -8.33 -3.52 -18.27
C PRO A 71 -9.57 -3.31 -17.39
N LEU A 72 -9.62 -2.19 -16.65
CA LEU A 72 -10.72 -1.82 -15.74
C LEU A 72 -11.74 -0.90 -16.42
N THR A 73 -12.09 -1.22 -17.67
CA THR A 73 -13.02 -0.40 -18.48
C THR A 73 -14.46 -0.47 -17.98
N ASP A 74 -14.79 -1.54 -17.26
CA ASP A 74 -16.10 -1.81 -16.64
C ASP A 74 -16.34 -1.07 -15.32
N ALA A 75 -15.36 -0.30 -14.82
CA ALA A 75 -15.53 0.48 -13.60
C ALA A 75 -16.77 1.42 -13.70
N PRO A 76 -17.60 1.59 -12.67
CA PRO A 76 -18.73 2.53 -12.74
C PRO A 76 -18.26 4.00 -12.72
N GLU A 77 -19.16 4.97 -12.90
CA GLU A 77 -18.81 6.39 -12.77
C GLU A 77 -18.51 6.77 -11.31
N LEU A 78 -17.60 7.72 -11.11
CA LEU A 78 -17.14 8.16 -9.80
C LEU A 78 -18.14 9.15 -9.20
N GLU A 79 -19.25 8.63 -8.67
CA GLU A 79 -20.35 9.39 -8.08
C GLU A 79 -20.15 9.65 -6.58
N LEU A 80 -20.22 10.90 -6.15
CA LEU A 80 -20.05 11.28 -4.74
C LEU A 80 -21.39 11.39 -4.00
N PRO A 81 -21.45 11.16 -2.68
CA PRO A 81 -20.32 10.81 -1.77
C PRO A 81 -19.99 9.31 -1.71
N ASP A 82 -20.94 8.46 -2.09
CA ASP A 82 -20.84 7.00 -2.14
C ASP A 82 -21.51 6.52 -3.43
N GLY A 83 -21.07 5.38 -3.97
CA GLY A 83 -21.67 4.81 -5.17
C GLY A 83 -21.14 3.43 -5.50
N ALA A 84 -21.58 2.88 -6.62
CA ALA A 84 -21.13 1.57 -7.10
C ALA A 84 -19.60 1.51 -7.30
N TRP A 85 -18.95 2.66 -7.50
CA TRP A 85 -17.49 2.76 -7.66
C TRP A 85 -16.72 2.36 -6.40
N LEU A 86 -17.24 2.65 -5.21
CA LEU A 86 -16.57 2.30 -3.97
C LEU A 86 -16.63 0.79 -3.71
N GLN A 87 -17.78 0.18 -4.00
CA GLN A 87 -17.93 -1.28 -3.97
C GLN A 87 -17.04 -1.94 -5.01
N TYR A 88 -17.01 -1.41 -6.24
CA TYR A 88 -16.12 -1.89 -7.29
C TYR A 88 -14.64 -1.82 -6.88
N TYR A 89 -14.21 -0.69 -6.31
CA TYR A 89 -12.85 -0.51 -5.81
C TYR A 89 -12.48 -1.53 -4.74
N THR A 90 -13.40 -1.81 -3.81
CA THR A 90 -13.13 -2.69 -2.68
C THR A 90 -13.18 -4.18 -3.08
N GLU A 91 -14.17 -4.57 -3.88
CA GLU A 91 -14.48 -5.98 -4.15
C GLU A 91 -13.93 -6.51 -5.48
N LYS A 92 -13.77 -5.65 -6.49
CA LYS A 92 -13.38 -6.06 -7.85
C LYS A 92 -11.93 -5.75 -8.19
N MET A 93 -11.35 -4.74 -7.55
CA MET A 93 -9.94 -4.40 -7.78
C MET A 93 -9.05 -5.14 -6.79
N SER A 94 -7.95 -5.67 -7.30
CA SER A 94 -6.88 -6.23 -6.49
C SER A 94 -6.10 -5.13 -5.75
N ALA A 95 -5.39 -5.49 -4.68
CA ALA A 95 -4.57 -4.55 -3.91
C ALA A 95 -3.59 -3.72 -4.76
N PRO A 96 -2.82 -4.31 -5.71
CA PRO A 96 -1.96 -3.52 -6.60
C PRO A 96 -2.74 -2.53 -7.46
N GLN A 97 -3.91 -2.91 -7.98
CA GLN A 97 -4.75 -2.02 -8.79
C GLN A 97 -5.29 -0.85 -7.95
N ARG A 98 -5.68 -1.12 -6.69
CA ARG A 98 -6.12 -0.09 -5.74
C ARG A 98 -5.01 0.92 -5.47
N MET A 99 -3.81 0.44 -5.15
CA MET A 99 -2.65 1.29 -4.89
C MET A 99 -2.25 2.10 -6.13
N GLN A 100 -2.20 1.47 -7.30
CA GLN A 100 -1.90 2.15 -8.55
C GLN A 100 -2.92 3.25 -8.85
N THR A 101 -4.21 2.99 -8.59
CA THR A 101 -5.26 3.99 -8.73
C THR A 101 -5.06 5.17 -7.80
N MET A 102 -4.71 4.94 -6.52
CA MET A 102 -4.39 6.02 -5.59
C MET A 102 -3.18 6.83 -6.03
N VAL A 103 -2.13 6.18 -6.52
CA VAL A 103 -0.93 6.85 -7.07
C VAL A 103 -1.31 7.76 -8.23
N HIS A 104 -2.12 7.29 -9.18
CA HIS A 104 -2.56 8.12 -10.30
C HIS A 104 -3.48 9.26 -9.88
N LEU A 105 -4.39 9.04 -8.94
CA LEU A 105 -5.24 10.11 -8.40
C LEU A 105 -4.40 11.17 -7.67
N TRP A 106 -3.40 10.75 -6.89
CA TRP A 106 -2.48 11.64 -6.19
C TRP A 106 -1.66 12.49 -7.17
N ASN A 107 -1.06 11.82 -8.15
CA ASN A 107 -0.23 12.47 -9.16
C ASN A 107 -1.05 13.40 -10.07
N SER A 108 -2.35 13.16 -10.23
CA SER A 108 -3.25 14.03 -11.00
C SER A 108 -3.58 15.36 -10.31
N ALA A 109 -3.42 15.42 -8.99
CA ALA A 109 -3.67 16.61 -8.19
C ALA A 109 -2.47 17.56 -8.17
N VAL A 110 -2.72 18.86 -8.05
CA VAL A 110 -1.66 19.88 -7.91
C VAL A 110 -1.09 19.90 -6.48
N GLN A 111 0.05 20.56 -6.28
CA GLN A 111 0.77 20.59 -5.00
C GLN A 111 -0.12 21.06 -3.84
N GLU A 112 -0.91 22.11 -4.06
CA GLU A 112 -1.81 22.70 -3.07
C GLU A 112 -2.91 21.70 -2.68
N GLU A 113 -3.48 20.99 -3.65
CA GLU A 113 -4.50 19.96 -3.41
C GLU A 113 -3.93 18.78 -2.62
N ARG A 114 -2.70 18.33 -2.94
CA ARG A 114 -2.03 17.24 -2.22
C ARG A 114 -1.78 17.57 -0.76
N VAL A 115 -1.38 18.81 -0.48
CA VAL A 115 -1.23 19.29 0.90
C VAL A 115 -2.54 19.20 1.65
N GLU A 116 -3.64 19.61 1.01
CA GLU A 116 -4.96 19.50 1.62
C GLU A 116 -5.41 18.05 1.82
N PHE A 117 -5.10 17.13 0.90
CA PHE A 117 -5.39 15.71 1.04
C PHE A 117 -4.60 15.10 2.19
N LEU A 118 -3.31 15.41 2.28
CA LEU A 118 -2.46 14.89 3.34
C LEU A 118 -2.95 15.37 4.71
N ARG A 119 -3.27 16.65 4.85
CA ARG A 119 -3.83 17.20 6.10
C ARG A 119 -5.13 16.51 6.49
N HIS A 120 -6.03 16.33 5.52
CA HIS A 120 -7.29 15.61 5.74
C HIS A 120 -7.06 14.16 6.18
N LEU A 121 -6.11 13.45 5.54
CA LEU A 121 -5.74 12.07 5.93
C LEU A 121 -5.14 12.01 7.34
N ILE A 122 -4.31 12.96 7.74
CA ILE A 122 -3.78 13.02 9.12
C ILE A 122 -4.93 13.16 10.13
N ASP A 123 -5.89 14.04 9.84
CA ASP A 123 -7.03 14.29 10.71
C ASP A 123 -7.88 13.01 10.87
N ILE A 124 -8.06 12.24 9.80
CA ILE A 124 -8.75 10.94 9.83
C ILE A 124 -7.96 9.88 10.62
N ILE A 125 -6.63 9.80 10.40
CA ILE A 125 -5.78 8.80 11.07
C ILE A 125 -5.66 9.10 12.57
N GLY A 126 -5.73 10.38 12.97
CA GLY A 126 -5.67 10.80 14.36
C GLY A 126 -4.33 10.50 15.05
N ASN A 127 -3.25 10.31 14.28
CA ASN A 127 -1.94 9.98 14.84
C ASN A 127 -1.08 11.25 15.03
N PRO A 128 -0.81 11.67 16.29
CA PRO A 128 -0.09 12.90 16.57
C PRO A 128 1.37 12.87 16.09
N ALA A 129 2.00 11.70 15.95
CA ALA A 129 3.36 11.59 15.44
C ALA A 129 3.46 11.99 13.96
N ILE A 130 2.45 11.65 13.16
CA ILE A 130 2.36 12.00 11.74
C ILE A 130 2.03 13.50 11.60
N SER A 131 1.08 13.99 12.41
CA SER A 131 0.72 15.42 12.45
C SER A 131 1.92 16.33 12.77
N ASN A 132 2.77 15.92 13.72
CA ASN A 132 3.92 16.73 14.14
C ASN A 132 5.03 16.79 13.09
N ARG A 133 5.23 15.74 12.28
CA ARG A 133 6.22 15.74 11.19
C ARG A 133 5.88 16.73 10.09
N ILE A 134 4.59 16.93 9.84
CA ILE A 134 4.10 17.75 8.73
C ILE A 134 4.08 19.24 9.09
N LYS A 135 3.84 19.58 10.36
CA LYS A 135 3.89 20.97 10.86
C LYS A 135 5.29 21.60 10.88
N GLY A 136 6.36 20.79 10.77
CA GLY A 136 7.75 21.24 10.95
C GLY A 136 8.55 21.46 9.66
N GLY A 137 8.01 21.19 8.47
CA GLY A 137 8.77 21.16 7.21
C GLY A 137 8.15 22.00 6.08
N GLN A 138 8.96 22.32 5.07
CA GLN A 138 8.49 22.89 3.81
C GLN A 138 7.74 21.79 3.05
N GLU A 139 6.40 21.89 2.94
CA GLU A 139 5.52 20.86 2.37
C GLU A 139 5.66 20.78 0.83
N VAL A 140 6.82 20.35 0.35
CA VAL A 140 7.01 19.95 -1.06
C VAL A 140 6.73 18.45 -1.15
N LEU A 141 5.50 18.12 -1.54
CA LEU A 141 5.02 16.75 -1.67
C LEU A 141 5.36 16.22 -3.05
N LYS A 142 6.16 15.15 -3.10
CA LYS A 142 6.59 14.57 -4.36
C LYS A 142 5.45 13.81 -5.03
N ASP A 143 5.58 13.66 -6.34
CA ASP A 143 4.85 12.64 -7.07
C ASP A 143 5.22 11.26 -6.52
N LEU A 144 4.24 10.37 -6.48
CA LEU A 144 4.47 8.97 -6.17
C LEU A 144 4.96 8.25 -7.43
N ASP A 145 5.97 7.40 -7.30
CA ASP A 145 6.53 6.67 -8.44
C ASP A 145 5.57 5.55 -8.89
N PRO A 146 4.96 5.62 -10.10
CA PRO A 146 4.09 4.57 -10.61
C PRO A 146 4.86 3.33 -11.08
N SER A 147 6.19 3.39 -11.18
CA SER A 147 7.03 2.30 -11.70
C SER A 147 6.94 1.03 -10.84
N PHE A 148 6.64 1.17 -9.55
CA PHE A 148 6.43 0.04 -8.64
C PHE A 148 5.25 -0.86 -9.07
N TYR A 149 4.28 -0.29 -9.77
CA TYR A 149 3.08 -0.97 -10.27
C TYR A 149 3.10 -1.07 -11.80
N HIS A 150 4.27 -1.15 -12.42
CA HIS A 150 4.38 -1.29 -13.86
C HIS A 150 3.58 -2.51 -14.35
N GLY A 151 2.75 -2.31 -15.38
CA GLY A 151 1.87 -3.35 -15.92
C GLY A 151 0.54 -3.55 -15.16
N VAL A 152 0.34 -2.86 -14.03
CA VAL A 152 -0.94 -2.87 -13.30
C VAL A 152 -1.91 -1.90 -13.95
N SER A 153 -3.11 -2.37 -14.25
CA SER A 153 -4.20 -1.57 -14.79
C SER A 153 -4.83 -0.66 -13.72
N TYR A 154 -5.36 0.49 -14.13
CA TYR A 154 -6.17 1.38 -13.27
C TYR A 154 -7.34 1.96 -14.07
N PRO A 155 -8.42 2.45 -13.42
CA PRO A 155 -9.56 3.03 -14.12
C PRO A 155 -9.24 4.46 -14.58
N GLU A 156 -8.71 4.60 -15.79
CA GLU A 156 -8.30 5.90 -16.37
C GLU A 156 -9.42 6.96 -16.32
N LYS A 157 -10.67 6.55 -16.59
CA LYS A 157 -11.83 7.45 -16.52
C LYS A 157 -12.07 8.06 -15.14
N TRP A 158 -11.67 7.39 -14.06
CA TRP A 158 -11.74 7.97 -12.72
C TRP A 158 -10.72 9.08 -12.57
N VAL A 159 -9.51 8.89 -13.10
CA VAL A 159 -8.45 9.91 -13.08
C VAL A 159 -8.87 11.13 -13.89
N GLU A 160 -9.45 10.93 -15.07
CA GLU A 160 -9.97 12.02 -15.90
C GLU A 160 -11.13 12.77 -15.23
N HIS A 161 -12.10 12.05 -14.68
CA HIS A 161 -13.22 12.63 -13.94
C HIS A 161 -12.72 13.40 -12.72
N PHE A 162 -11.81 12.81 -11.94
CA PHE A 162 -11.22 13.41 -10.76
C PHE A 162 -10.47 14.70 -11.10
N LYS A 163 -9.63 14.69 -12.15
CA LYS A 163 -8.84 15.85 -12.58
C LYS A 163 -9.72 16.99 -13.11
N GLY A 164 -10.72 16.67 -13.93
CA GLY A 164 -11.45 17.66 -14.73
C GLY A 164 -12.80 18.11 -14.20
N LYS A 165 -13.47 17.30 -13.37
CA LYS A 165 -14.87 17.56 -12.96
C LYS A 165 -15.03 17.85 -11.47
N LEU A 166 -14.15 17.32 -10.62
CA LEU A 166 -14.31 17.43 -9.18
C LEU A 166 -13.67 18.68 -8.59
N SER A 167 -14.36 19.29 -7.63
CA SER A 167 -13.81 20.34 -6.78
C SER A 167 -12.78 19.76 -5.78
N VAL A 168 -11.94 20.60 -5.17
CA VAL A 168 -10.97 20.14 -4.16
C VAL A 168 -11.66 19.47 -2.96
N ALA A 169 -12.84 19.97 -2.56
CA ALA A 169 -13.63 19.38 -1.48
C ALA A 169 -14.13 17.97 -1.85
N ASP A 170 -14.60 17.80 -3.08
CA ASP A 170 -15.05 16.51 -3.60
C ASP A 170 -13.90 15.51 -3.72
N LYS A 171 -12.75 15.97 -4.23
CA LYS A 171 -11.53 15.16 -4.33
C LYS A 171 -11.08 14.63 -2.96
N LYS A 172 -11.21 15.42 -1.89
CA LYS A 172 -10.93 14.97 -0.51
C LYS A 172 -11.84 13.83 -0.09
N ILE A 173 -13.13 13.95 -0.37
CA ILE A 173 -14.12 12.90 -0.04
C ILE A 173 -13.75 11.61 -0.78
N VAL A 174 -13.42 11.69 -2.07
CA VAL A 174 -12.95 10.53 -2.85
C VAL A 174 -11.74 9.89 -2.17
N PHE A 175 -10.71 10.69 -1.86
CA PHE A 175 -9.48 10.20 -1.24
C PHE A 175 -9.72 9.56 0.12
N GLU A 176 -10.54 10.18 0.96
CA GLU A 176 -10.95 9.65 2.26
C GLU A 176 -11.66 8.29 2.10
N LYS A 177 -12.64 8.20 1.20
CA LYS A 177 -13.41 6.98 0.98
C LYS A 177 -12.54 5.85 0.46
N LEU A 178 -11.67 6.15 -0.51
CA LEU A 178 -10.68 5.19 -1.01
C LEU A 178 -9.76 4.73 0.12
N PHE A 179 -9.18 5.65 0.89
CA PHE A 179 -8.27 5.32 1.98
C PHE A 179 -8.95 4.50 3.09
N ASN A 180 -10.19 4.83 3.45
CA ASN A 180 -10.94 4.11 4.48
C ASN A 180 -11.42 2.72 4.03
N SER A 181 -11.53 2.48 2.72
CA SER A 181 -11.86 1.16 2.17
C SER A 181 -10.68 0.20 2.12
N LEU A 182 -9.45 0.71 2.27
CA LEU A 182 -8.23 -0.11 2.31
C LEU A 182 -8.11 -0.90 3.61
N ASP A 183 -7.48 -2.07 3.52
CA ASP A 183 -7.15 -2.83 4.73
C ASP A 183 -6.00 -2.17 5.52
N THR A 184 -5.75 -2.64 6.74
CA THR A 184 -4.74 -2.05 7.63
C THR A 184 -3.32 -2.09 7.06
N SER A 185 -2.98 -3.13 6.29
CA SER A 185 -1.65 -3.25 5.67
C SER A 185 -1.49 -2.26 4.52
N GLU A 186 -2.51 -2.13 3.67
CA GLU A 186 -2.55 -1.16 2.57
C GLU A 186 -2.53 0.29 3.07
N ARG A 187 -3.30 0.62 4.12
CA ARG A 187 -3.25 1.95 4.74
C ARG A 187 -1.86 2.26 5.26
N GLY A 188 -1.18 1.28 5.84
CA GLY A 188 0.21 1.41 6.27
C GLY A 188 1.16 1.73 5.11
N LEU A 189 0.97 1.08 3.96
CA LEU A 189 1.76 1.36 2.74
C LEU A 189 1.51 2.77 2.22
N VAL A 190 0.25 3.19 2.09
CA VAL A 190 -0.09 4.55 1.62
C VAL A 190 0.53 5.60 2.54
N VAL A 191 0.35 5.46 3.85
CA VAL A 191 0.91 6.38 4.84
C VAL A 191 2.44 6.39 4.82
N GLY A 192 3.07 5.23 4.64
CA GLY A 192 4.52 5.12 4.53
C GLY A 192 5.09 5.67 3.22
N THR A 193 4.30 5.70 2.15
CA THR A 193 4.72 6.23 0.84
C THR A 193 4.52 7.75 0.75
N LEU A 194 3.54 8.29 1.47
CA LEU A 194 3.24 9.73 1.53
C LEU A 194 4.14 10.51 2.51
N MET A 195 4.90 9.83 3.38
CA MET A 195 5.83 10.40 4.36
C MET A 195 7.30 10.28 3.92
#